data_AF-A0A1W9VKD5-F1
#
_entry.id   AF-A0A1W9VKD5-F1
#
_cell.length_a   1.000
_cell.length_b   1.000
_cell.length_c   1.000
_cell.angle_alpha   90.00
_cell.angle_beta   90.00
_cell.angle_gamma   90.00
#
_symmetry.space_group_name_H-M   'P 1'
#
loop_
_entity.id
_entity.type
_entity.pdbx_description
1 polymer ?
#
loop_
_entity_poly.entity_id
_entity_poly.type
_entity_poly.pdbx_seq_one_letter_code
_entity_poly.pdbx_strand_id
1 'polypeptide(L)'
;MSPLSVMERAKELGIDMFAITDHNSCKNCEAYYEVGKQFDIEVICGCEIQTMEEIHIVALFSSVSEAMRFDELLYANLMPIDNNPDYFGDQVIVDKDENIIGIEDRALINSVMWDFDTTIAKVKEFDAICFPAHVDAQTFSVTSQLGFLAPNDLIDGCGITARCNVDLFLQNNSYLDRYTIIRNSDAHYLNDMGSGSCFARLEAPTFEELKKAFKKQEGREIIPA
;
A
#
# COMPACT_ATOMS: atom_id res chain seq x y z
N MET A 1 4.20 -0.83 13.63
CA MET A 1 3.13 -1.19 14.61
C MET A 1 3.06 -2.71 14.70
N SER A 2 2.57 -3.29 15.80
CA SER A 2 2.53 -4.76 15.94
C SER A 2 1.24 -5.35 15.35
N PRO A 3 1.25 -6.58 14.77
CA PRO A 3 0.09 -7.17 14.12
C PRO A 3 -1.16 -7.22 15.01
N LEU A 4 -1.04 -7.63 16.27
CA LEU A 4 -2.17 -7.76 17.19
C LEU A 4 -2.82 -6.40 17.44
N SER A 5 -2.01 -5.42 17.84
CA SER A 5 -2.49 -4.06 18.13
C SER A 5 -3.18 -3.42 16.93
N VAL A 6 -2.69 -3.66 15.70
CA VAL A 6 -3.31 -3.16 14.47
C VAL A 6 -4.65 -3.83 14.22
N MET A 7 -4.76 -5.16 14.38
CA MET A 7 -6.03 -5.85 14.17
C MET A 7 -7.08 -5.50 15.23
N GLU A 8 -6.67 -5.33 16.49
CA GLU A 8 -7.54 -4.80 17.56
C GLU A 8 -8.07 -3.42 17.19
N ARG A 9 -7.17 -2.52 16.77
CA ARG A 9 -7.53 -1.16 16.37
C ARG A 9 -8.43 -1.14 15.13
N ALA A 10 -8.15 -1.98 14.14
CA ALA A 10 -8.99 -2.12 12.95
C ALA A 10 -10.40 -2.59 13.32
N LYS A 11 -10.52 -3.53 14.26
CA LYS A 11 -11.82 -3.99 14.76
C LYS A 11 -12.60 -2.88 15.48
N GLU A 12 -11.94 -2.10 16.32
CA GLU A 12 -12.55 -0.93 16.98
C GLU A 12 -13.09 0.11 15.99
N LEU A 13 -12.40 0.28 14.86
CA LEU A 13 -12.76 1.21 13.81
C LEU A 13 -13.82 0.67 12.84
N GLY A 14 -14.19 -0.61 12.95
CA GLY A 14 -15.13 -1.25 12.01
C GLY A 14 -14.54 -1.45 10.62
N ILE A 15 -13.23 -1.70 10.52
CA ILE A 15 -12.54 -1.98 9.26
C ILE A 15 -12.72 -3.46 8.91
N ASP A 16 -13.36 -3.75 7.78
CA ASP A 16 -13.58 -5.12 7.28
C ASP A 16 -12.40 -5.65 6.43
N MET A 17 -11.67 -4.74 5.76
CA MET A 17 -10.50 -5.05 4.94
C MET A 17 -9.34 -4.12 5.30
N PHE A 18 -8.15 -4.69 5.51
CA PHE A 18 -6.93 -3.96 5.83
C PHE A 18 -5.80 -4.36 4.89
N ALA A 19 -5.02 -3.41 4.38
CA ALA A 19 -3.81 -3.70 3.64
C ALA A 19 -2.58 -3.35 4.47
N ILE A 20 -1.67 -4.29 4.64
CA ILE A 20 -0.32 -4.01 5.18
C ILE A 20 0.57 -3.60 4.02
N THR A 21 1.17 -2.42 4.10
CA THR A 21 2.00 -1.85 3.04
C THR A 21 3.25 -1.24 3.65
N ASP A 22 4.07 -2.08 4.29
CA ASP A 22 5.37 -1.64 4.81
C ASP A 22 6.23 -1.08 3.65
N HIS A 23 7.11 -0.15 3.97
CA HIS A 23 8.03 0.44 3.01
C HIS A 23 8.97 -0.63 2.45
N ASN A 24 8.97 -0.79 1.14
CA ASN A 24 9.93 -1.60 0.39
C ASN A 24 10.11 -3.06 0.89
N SER A 25 9.12 -3.61 1.59
CA SER A 25 9.13 -5.00 2.01
C SER A 25 7.71 -5.56 2.24
N CYS A 26 7.55 -6.84 1.95
CA CYS A 26 6.36 -7.61 2.29
C CYS A 26 6.60 -8.57 3.48
N LYS A 27 7.77 -8.54 4.14
CA LYS A 27 8.19 -9.60 5.07
C LYS A 27 7.27 -9.80 6.28
N ASN A 28 6.53 -8.77 6.68
CA ASN A 28 5.52 -8.86 7.75
C ASN A 28 4.13 -9.30 7.27
N CYS A 29 3.90 -9.46 5.97
CA CYS A 29 2.59 -9.80 5.41
C CYS A 29 1.99 -11.07 6.02
N GLU A 30 2.80 -12.12 6.19
CA GLU A 30 2.33 -13.39 6.76
C GLU A 30 1.81 -13.23 8.18
N ALA A 31 2.53 -12.49 9.04
CA ALA A 31 2.13 -12.25 10.42
C ALA A 31 0.79 -11.50 10.50
N TYR A 32 0.65 -10.41 9.74
CA TYR A 32 -0.61 -9.66 9.67
C TYR A 32 -1.75 -10.50 9.11
N TYR A 33 -1.50 -11.30 8.08
CA TYR A 33 -2.50 -12.18 7.48
C TYR A 33 -3.03 -13.23 8.46
N GLU A 34 -2.13 -13.88 9.20
CA GLU A 34 -2.51 -14.90 10.20
C GLU A 34 -3.24 -14.31 11.41
N VAL A 35 -2.87 -13.11 11.85
CA VAL A 35 -3.57 -12.42 12.94
C VAL A 35 -4.93 -11.91 12.47
N GLY A 36 -5.05 -11.33 11.27
CA GLY A 36 -6.32 -10.82 10.73
C GLY A 36 -7.44 -11.84 10.68
N LYS A 37 -7.12 -13.11 10.37
CA LYS A 37 -8.08 -14.23 10.42
C LYS A 37 -8.76 -14.40 11.78
N GLN A 38 -8.07 -14.08 12.87
CA GLN A 38 -8.59 -14.20 14.23
C GLN A 38 -9.61 -13.10 14.56
N PHE A 39 -9.57 -11.99 13.82
CA PHE A 39 -10.41 -10.81 14.01
C PHE A 39 -11.56 -10.71 12.99
N ASP A 40 -11.65 -11.66 12.05
CA ASP A 40 -12.58 -11.61 10.90
C ASP A 40 -12.37 -10.33 10.07
N ILE A 41 -11.10 -10.02 9.80
CA ILE A 41 -10.66 -8.91 8.95
C ILE A 41 -9.88 -9.50 7.78
N GLU A 42 -10.30 -9.19 6.56
CA GLU A 42 -9.56 -9.60 5.37
C GLU A 42 -8.29 -8.75 5.26
N VAL A 43 -7.14 -9.39 5.43
CA VAL A 43 -5.84 -8.72 5.30
C VAL A 43 -5.30 -8.95 3.90
N ILE A 44 -5.10 -7.85 3.16
CA ILE A 44 -4.45 -7.84 1.85
C ILE A 44 -2.96 -7.60 2.05
N CYS A 45 -2.15 -8.51 1.54
CA CYS A 45 -0.69 -8.38 1.56
C CYS A 45 -0.27 -7.33 0.53
N GLY A 46 0.61 -6.41 0.92
CA GLY A 46 1.06 -5.33 0.05
C GLY A 46 2.40 -4.76 0.45
N CYS A 47 2.82 -3.77 -0.31
CA CYS A 47 4.06 -3.02 -0.11
C CYS A 47 3.88 -1.60 -0.62
N GLU A 48 4.48 -0.63 0.07
CA GLU A 48 4.66 0.72 -0.46
C GLU A 48 6.10 0.85 -0.99
N ILE A 49 6.25 0.83 -2.30
CA ILE A 49 7.54 0.91 -2.98
C ILE A 49 7.91 2.38 -3.17
N GLN A 50 9.10 2.77 -2.73
CA GLN A 50 9.66 4.09 -3.05
C GLN A 50 10.57 3.98 -4.28
N THR A 51 10.18 4.61 -5.38
CA THR A 51 10.95 4.60 -6.64
C THR A 51 12.19 5.48 -6.55
N MET A 52 13.07 5.38 -7.53
CA MET A 52 14.30 6.17 -7.65
C MET A 52 14.04 7.68 -7.76
N GLU A 53 12.86 8.09 -8.25
CA GLU A 53 12.40 9.49 -8.24
C GLU A 53 11.79 9.91 -6.91
N GLU A 54 11.87 9.06 -5.88
CA GLU A 54 11.19 9.23 -4.60
C GLU A 54 9.68 9.39 -4.81
N ILE A 55 9.06 8.48 -5.56
CA ILE A 55 7.60 8.39 -5.70
C ILE A 55 7.13 7.12 -4.99
N HIS A 56 6.07 7.22 -4.19
CA HIS A 56 5.48 6.05 -3.54
C HIS A 56 4.42 5.39 -4.42
N ILE A 57 4.55 4.08 -4.59
CA ILE A 57 3.61 3.23 -5.30
C ILE A 57 3.18 2.10 -4.37
N VAL A 58 1.87 1.94 -4.20
CA VAL A 58 1.30 0.80 -3.49
C VAL A 58 1.10 -0.36 -4.45
N ALA A 59 1.58 -1.53 -4.04
CA ALA A 59 1.29 -2.81 -4.66
C ALA A 59 0.51 -3.70 -3.69
N LEU A 60 -0.60 -4.29 -4.15
CA LEU A 60 -1.40 -5.23 -3.37
C LEU A 60 -1.49 -6.58 -4.10
N PHE A 61 -1.24 -7.66 -3.38
CA PHE A 61 -1.08 -9.00 -3.93
C PHE A 61 -2.25 -9.92 -3.53
N SER A 62 -2.52 -10.91 -4.38
CA SER A 62 -3.61 -11.87 -4.19
C SER A 62 -3.39 -12.87 -3.05
N SER A 63 -2.14 -13.03 -2.61
CA SER A 63 -1.77 -13.95 -1.53
C SER A 63 -0.44 -13.58 -0.90
N VAL A 64 -0.18 -14.10 0.30
CA VAL A 64 1.13 -14.04 0.98
C VAL A 64 2.24 -14.57 0.06
N SER A 65 1.99 -15.68 -0.65
CA SER A 65 2.98 -16.29 -1.55
C SER A 65 3.39 -15.35 -2.69
N GLU A 66 2.44 -14.64 -3.31
CA GLU A 66 2.76 -13.68 -4.38
C GLU A 66 3.48 -12.45 -3.83
N ALA A 67 3.07 -11.94 -2.66
CA ALA A 67 3.77 -10.84 -1.99
C ALA A 67 5.22 -11.20 -1.67
N MET A 68 5.49 -12.41 -1.15
CA MET A 68 6.85 -12.86 -0.85
C MET A 68 7.70 -13.10 -2.10
N ARG A 69 7.12 -13.61 -3.20
CA ARG A 69 7.84 -13.71 -4.48
C ARG A 69 8.21 -12.33 -5.03
N PHE A 70 7.35 -11.32 -4.83
CA PHE A 70 7.67 -9.95 -5.19
C PHE A 70 8.74 -9.36 -4.26
N ASP A 71 8.67 -9.62 -2.95
CA ASP A 71 9.67 -9.18 -1.96
C ASP A 71 11.08 -9.65 -2.32
N GLU A 72 11.25 -10.90 -2.75
CA GLU A 72 12.56 -11.41 -3.21
C GLU A 72 13.14 -10.59 -4.38
N LEU A 73 12.28 -10.26 -5.36
CA LEU A 73 12.66 -9.44 -6.51
C LEU A 73 12.96 -7.99 -6.09
N LEU A 74 12.11 -7.42 -5.25
CA LEU A 74 12.22 -6.06 -4.72
C LEU A 74 13.53 -5.91 -3.92
N TYR A 75 13.79 -6.85 -3.01
CA TYR A 75 14.96 -6.87 -2.16
C TYR A 75 16.27 -6.90 -2.97
N ALA A 76 16.31 -7.69 -4.05
CA ALA A 76 17.45 -7.72 -4.96
C ALA A 76 17.73 -6.36 -5.63
N ASN A 77 16.74 -5.46 -5.68
CA ASN A 77 16.80 -4.15 -6.32
C ASN A 77 16.78 -2.97 -5.33
N LEU A 78 16.81 -3.22 -4.02
CA LEU A 78 17.01 -2.15 -3.04
C LEU A 78 18.42 -1.56 -3.17
N MET A 79 18.56 -0.28 -2.83
CA MET A 79 19.87 0.35 -2.68
C MET A 79 20.69 -0.42 -1.63
N PRO A 80 22.01 -0.64 -1.86
CA PRO A 80 22.87 -1.36 -0.94
C PRO A 80 23.33 -0.43 0.20
N ILE A 81 22.36 0.09 0.96
CA ILE A 81 22.56 1.00 2.09
C ILE A 81 22.01 0.32 3.34
N ASP A 82 22.86 0.16 4.34
CA ASP A 82 22.46 -0.45 5.61
C ASP A 82 21.62 0.53 6.44
N ASN A 83 20.65 -0.01 7.17
CA ASN A 83 19.86 0.73 8.14
C ASN A 83 20.76 1.23 9.27
N ASN A 84 20.44 2.42 9.78
CA ASN A 84 21.03 2.94 11.01
C ASN A 84 19.94 3.00 12.09
N PRO A 85 19.85 1.97 12.96
CA PRO A 85 18.79 1.87 13.96
C PRO A 85 18.76 3.04 14.94
N ASP A 86 19.89 3.70 15.20
CA ASP A 86 19.95 4.86 16.10
C ASP A 86 19.16 6.07 15.54
N TYR A 87 18.96 6.14 14.23
CA TYR A 87 18.24 7.23 13.56
C TYR A 87 16.87 6.82 13.04
N PHE A 88 16.76 5.63 12.44
CA PHE A 88 15.54 5.18 11.75
C PHE A 88 14.76 4.13 12.53
N GLY A 89 15.29 3.66 13.65
CA GLY A 89 14.72 2.58 14.45
C GLY A 89 15.01 1.19 13.89
N ASP A 90 14.67 0.19 14.68
CA ASP A 90 14.79 -1.21 14.30
C ASP A 90 13.72 -1.59 13.26
N GLN A 91 14.15 -2.27 12.21
CA GLN A 91 13.26 -2.81 11.18
C GLN A 91 13.05 -4.30 11.43
N VAL A 92 12.13 -4.62 12.33
CA VAL A 92 11.91 -6.00 12.77
C VAL A 92 10.96 -6.76 11.84
N ILE A 93 11.27 -8.03 11.65
CA ILE A 93 10.38 -9.02 11.02
C ILE A 93 9.80 -9.85 12.16
N VAL A 94 8.48 -9.90 12.24
CA VAL A 94 7.79 -10.60 13.33
C VAL A 94 6.96 -11.77 12.81
N ASP A 95 6.75 -12.76 13.67
CA ASP A 95 5.72 -13.78 13.44
C ASP A 95 4.34 -13.33 13.99
N LYS A 96 3.33 -14.18 13.83
CA LYS A 96 1.96 -13.94 14.31
C LYS A 96 1.83 -13.80 15.83
N ASP A 97 2.81 -14.31 16.58
CA ASP A 97 2.85 -14.27 18.04
C ASP A 97 3.72 -13.07 18.52
N GLU A 98 4.06 -12.16 17.60
CA GLU A 98 4.87 -10.96 17.79
C GLU A 98 6.33 -11.24 18.21
N ASN A 99 6.81 -12.48 18.02
CA ASN A 99 8.22 -12.77 18.21
C ASN A 99 9.04 -12.19 17.06
N ILE A 100 10.17 -11.55 17.38
CA ILE A 100 11.12 -11.10 16.37
C ILE A 100 11.85 -12.31 15.79
N ILE A 101 11.59 -12.60 14.52
CA ILE A 101 12.19 -13.72 13.78
C ILE A 101 13.31 -13.27 12.84
N GLY A 102 13.47 -11.95 12.66
CA GLY A 102 14.54 -11.36 11.88
C GLY A 102 14.60 -9.85 12.04
N ILE A 103 15.69 -9.26 11.55
CA ILE A 103 15.89 -7.83 11.43
C ILE A 103 16.31 -7.56 10.00
N GLU A 104 15.74 -6.53 9.39
CA GLU A 104 16.14 -6.06 8.07
C GLU A 104 17.36 -5.15 8.18
N ASP A 105 18.45 -5.57 7.54
CA ASP A 105 19.73 -4.86 7.53
C ASP A 105 19.73 -3.70 6.53
N ARG A 106 18.99 -3.76 5.41
CA ARG A 106 18.91 -2.67 4.43
C ARG A 106 17.97 -1.56 4.90
N ALA A 107 18.36 -0.31 4.73
CA ALA A 107 17.51 0.84 5.04
C ALA A 107 16.27 0.90 4.11
N LEU A 108 15.11 0.45 4.59
CA LEU A 108 13.87 0.36 3.81
C LEU A 108 13.28 1.73 3.46
N ILE A 109 13.69 2.78 4.17
CA ILE A 109 13.34 4.18 3.89
C ILE A 109 13.94 4.71 2.58
N ASN A 110 14.92 4.02 1.99
CA ASN A 110 15.54 4.42 0.74
C ASN A 110 14.80 3.89 -0.49
N SER A 111 15.03 4.54 -1.63
CA SER A 111 14.48 4.10 -2.90
C SER A 111 14.98 2.74 -3.37
N VAL A 112 14.16 2.05 -4.15
CA VAL A 112 14.60 0.96 -5.03
C VAL A 112 15.31 1.53 -6.26
N MET A 113 16.11 0.70 -6.94
CA MET A 113 16.80 1.08 -8.18
C MET A 113 15.88 1.16 -9.41
N TRP A 114 14.56 1.06 -9.23
CA TRP A 114 13.58 1.16 -10.30
C TRP A 114 13.01 2.58 -10.40
N ASP A 115 12.83 3.05 -11.63
CA ASP A 115 12.05 4.25 -11.91
C ASP A 115 10.54 3.96 -11.79
N PHE A 116 9.72 5.00 -11.94
CA PHE A 116 8.26 4.93 -11.80
C PHE A 116 7.61 3.91 -12.74
N ASP A 117 7.93 3.99 -14.03
CA ASP A 117 7.33 3.12 -15.05
C ASP A 117 7.81 1.66 -14.92
N THR A 118 9.09 1.46 -14.61
CA THR A 118 9.67 0.14 -14.35
C THR A 118 9.01 -0.50 -13.14
N THR A 119 8.81 0.26 -12.06
CA THR A 119 8.15 -0.24 -10.85
C THR A 119 6.73 -0.71 -11.15
N ILE A 120 5.95 0.09 -11.87
CA ILE A 120 4.60 -0.30 -12.30
C ILE A 120 4.64 -1.59 -13.12
N ALA A 121 5.50 -1.65 -14.14
CA ALA A 121 5.63 -2.83 -14.98
C ALA A 121 5.99 -4.08 -14.16
N LYS A 122 6.92 -3.97 -13.22
CA LYS A 122 7.33 -5.07 -12.33
C LYS A 122 6.21 -5.53 -11.41
N VAL A 123 5.45 -4.62 -10.81
CA VAL A 123 4.29 -4.99 -9.99
C VAL A 123 3.24 -5.74 -10.84
N LYS A 124 3.00 -5.29 -12.07
CA LYS A 124 2.00 -5.94 -12.95
C LYS A 124 2.42 -7.32 -13.46
N GLU A 125 3.71 -7.66 -13.47
CA GLU A 125 4.17 -9.05 -13.74
C GLU A 125 3.59 -10.06 -12.72
N PHE A 126 3.16 -9.61 -11.54
CA PHE A 126 2.55 -10.42 -10.47
C PHE A 126 1.02 -10.31 -10.40
N ASP A 127 0.39 -9.71 -11.42
CA ASP A 127 -1.06 -9.50 -11.49
C ASP A 127 -1.65 -8.75 -10.26
N ALA A 128 -0.79 -7.98 -9.58
CA ALA A 128 -1.10 -7.17 -8.42
C ALA A 128 -1.91 -5.92 -8.80
N ILE A 129 -2.64 -5.38 -7.82
CA ILE A 129 -3.23 -4.03 -7.91
C ILE A 129 -2.10 -3.03 -7.68
N CYS A 130 -2.00 -2.02 -8.54
CA CYS A 130 -0.89 -1.05 -8.53
C CYS A 130 -1.42 0.39 -8.65
N PHE A 131 -1.02 1.27 -7.73
CA PHE A 131 -1.38 2.69 -7.78
C PHE A 131 -0.38 3.59 -7.05
N PRO A 132 -0.14 4.83 -7.52
CA PRO A 132 0.60 5.82 -6.75
C PRO A 132 -0.11 6.16 -5.44
N ALA A 133 0.62 6.26 -4.32
CA ALA A 133 0.07 6.22 -2.97
C ALA A 133 -0.72 7.48 -2.54
N HIS A 134 -0.21 8.68 -2.85
CA HIS A 134 -0.78 9.95 -2.40
C HIS A 134 -0.54 11.06 -3.43
N VAL A 135 -1.27 11.01 -4.54
CA VAL A 135 -1.07 11.91 -5.69
C VAL A 135 -1.34 13.40 -5.40
N ASP A 136 -1.94 13.73 -4.27
CA ASP A 136 -2.18 15.10 -3.78
C ASP A 136 -1.09 15.61 -2.81
N ALA A 137 -0.16 14.75 -2.37
CA ALA A 137 0.90 15.13 -1.45
C ALA A 137 1.98 15.98 -2.12
N GLN A 138 2.63 16.84 -1.33
CA GLN A 138 3.73 17.71 -1.78
C GLN A 138 5.10 17.03 -1.78
N THR A 139 5.17 15.82 -1.24
CA THR A 139 6.39 15.01 -1.13
C THR A 139 6.04 13.58 -1.46
N PHE A 140 7.01 12.86 -2.00
CA PHE A 140 6.89 11.45 -2.32
C PHE A 140 5.78 11.08 -3.33
N SER A 141 5.20 12.06 -4.02
CA SER A 141 4.08 11.85 -4.94
C SER A 141 4.51 12.02 -6.40
N VAL A 142 3.80 11.35 -7.30
CA VAL A 142 4.03 11.48 -8.75
C VAL A 142 3.85 12.93 -9.22
N THR A 143 2.92 13.68 -8.61
CA THR A 143 2.66 15.07 -8.98
C THR A 143 3.73 16.02 -8.44
N SER A 144 4.27 15.77 -7.24
CA SER A 144 5.37 16.59 -6.70
C SER A 144 6.68 16.38 -7.46
N GLN A 145 6.94 15.14 -7.91
CA GLN A 145 8.20 14.80 -8.59
C GLN A 145 8.15 15.04 -10.10
N LEU A 146 7.05 14.66 -10.77
CA LEU A 146 6.93 14.73 -12.24
C LEU A 146 6.00 15.84 -12.73
N GLY A 147 5.29 16.53 -11.82
CA GLY A 147 4.35 17.61 -12.12
C GLY A 147 2.93 17.13 -12.47
N PHE A 148 2.77 15.92 -13.00
CA PHE A 148 1.47 15.30 -13.29
C PHE A 148 1.61 13.77 -13.45
N LEU A 149 0.49 13.05 -13.35
CA LEU A 149 0.44 11.63 -13.71
C LEU A 149 0.08 11.47 -15.19
N ALA A 150 1.01 10.99 -16.00
CA ALA A 150 0.71 10.66 -17.39
C ALA A 150 -0.27 9.48 -17.48
N PRO A 151 -1.20 9.48 -18.46
CA PRO A 151 -2.07 8.35 -18.73
C PRO A 151 -1.32 7.01 -18.86
N ASN A 152 -1.58 6.09 -17.94
CA ASN A 152 -1.03 4.74 -17.91
C ASN A 152 -2.14 3.72 -17.58
N ASP A 153 -2.34 2.74 -18.46
CA ASP A 153 -3.40 1.72 -18.33
C ASP A 153 -3.00 0.55 -17.40
N LEU A 154 -1.74 0.50 -16.95
CA LEU A 154 -1.27 -0.45 -15.95
C LEU A 154 -1.59 -0.02 -14.51
N ILE A 155 -1.92 1.26 -14.31
CA ILE A 155 -2.32 1.83 -13.03
C ILE A 155 -3.80 1.55 -12.79
N ASP A 156 -4.12 0.91 -11.66
CA ASP A 156 -5.50 0.51 -11.33
C ASP A 156 -6.27 1.62 -10.60
N GLY A 157 -5.58 2.57 -9.96
CA GLY A 157 -6.19 3.66 -9.20
C GLY A 157 -5.21 4.79 -8.88
N CYS A 158 -5.64 5.76 -8.10
CA CYS A 158 -4.78 6.81 -7.54
C CYS A 158 -5.11 6.97 -6.05
N GLY A 159 -4.11 6.82 -5.20
CA GLY A 159 -4.25 7.07 -3.77
C GLY A 159 -4.16 8.57 -3.45
N ILE A 160 -4.90 9.01 -2.45
CA ILE A 160 -4.90 10.38 -1.93
C ILE A 160 -4.74 10.37 -0.41
N THR A 161 -4.19 11.46 0.13
CA THR A 161 -4.02 11.62 1.57
C THR A 161 -5.36 11.65 2.30
N ALA A 162 -5.32 11.25 3.57
CA ALA A 162 -6.47 11.25 4.48
C ALA A 162 -7.26 12.58 4.53
N ARG A 163 -6.56 13.71 4.37
CA ARG A 163 -7.13 15.07 4.51
C ARG A 163 -7.47 15.72 3.17
N CYS A 164 -7.27 15.04 2.05
CA CYS A 164 -7.53 15.57 0.72
C CYS A 164 -9.00 15.95 0.56
N ASN A 165 -9.31 17.14 0.03
CA ASN A 165 -10.66 17.46 -0.43
C ASN A 165 -10.85 16.87 -1.83
N VAL A 166 -11.51 15.71 -1.94
CA VAL A 166 -11.64 14.96 -3.20
C VAL A 166 -12.30 15.78 -4.29
N ASP A 167 -13.41 16.46 -4.00
CA ASP A 167 -14.15 17.23 -5.01
C ASP A 167 -13.29 18.36 -5.59
N LEU A 168 -12.62 19.12 -4.72
CA LEU A 168 -11.71 20.19 -5.15
C LEU A 168 -10.48 19.65 -5.87
N PHE A 169 -9.94 18.52 -5.41
CA PHE A 169 -8.78 17.88 -6.01
C PHE A 169 -9.09 17.42 -7.43
N LEU A 170 -10.20 16.70 -7.65
CA LEU A 170 -10.63 16.23 -8.96
C LEU A 170 -11.06 17.38 -9.88
N GLN A 171 -11.69 18.43 -9.34
CA GLN A 171 -11.99 19.64 -10.13
C GLN A 171 -10.72 20.25 -10.74
N ASN A 172 -9.61 20.26 -9.98
CA ASN A 172 -8.33 20.79 -10.43
C ASN A 172 -7.48 19.78 -11.22
N ASN A 173 -7.82 18.48 -11.15
CA ASN A 173 -7.05 17.38 -11.73
C ASN A 173 -7.97 16.40 -12.48
N SER A 174 -8.89 16.90 -13.30
CA SER A 174 -9.92 16.08 -13.98
C SER A 174 -9.36 15.02 -14.92
N TYR A 175 -8.09 15.12 -15.32
CA TYR A 175 -7.39 14.05 -16.04
C TYR A 175 -7.29 12.74 -15.23
N LEU A 176 -7.45 12.80 -13.90
CA LEU A 176 -7.46 11.66 -12.99
C LEU A 176 -8.84 11.00 -12.86
N ASP A 177 -9.92 11.57 -13.40
CA ASP A 177 -11.29 11.03 -13.31
C ASP A 177 -11.43 9.60 -13.88
N ARG A 178 -10.48 9.22 -14.74
CA ARG A 178 -10.41 7.87 -15.31
C ARG A 178 -9.97 6.79 -14.31
N TYR A 179 -9.32 7.19 -13.22
CA TYR A 179 -8.83 6.28 -12.19
C TYR A 179 -9.82 6.14 -11.05
N THR A 180 -9.75 5.01 -10.35
CA THR A 180 -10.44 4.87 -9.06
C THR A 180 -9.62 5.60 -7.99
N ILE A 181 -10.27 6.50 -7.25
CA ILE A 181 -9.62 7.27 -6.19
C ILE A 181 -9.72 6.50 -4.88
N ILE A 182 -8.58 6.31 -4.22
CA ILE A 182 -8.48 5.59 -2.95
C ILE A 182 -7.97 6.57 -1.89
N ARG A 183 -8.71 6.72 -0.79
CA ARG A 183 -8.24 7.47 0.37
C ARG A 183 -7.72 6.50 1.42
N ASN A 184 -6.47 6.71 1.84
CA ASN A 184 -5.79 5.88 2.83
C ASN A 184 -5.37 6.77 4.01
N SER A 185 -5.20 6.15 5.19
CA SER A 185 -4.72 6.86 6.37
C SER A 185 -3.22 7.12 6.35
N ASP A 186 -2.45 6.32 5.60
CA ASP A 186 -0.98 6.31 5.63
C ASP A 186 -0.44 6.26 7.08
N ALA A 187 -0.99 5.30 7.84
CA ALA A 187 -0.89 5.29 9.29
C ALA A 187 0.48 4.79 9.73
N HIS A 188 1.22 5.63 10.44
CA HIS A 188 2.49 5.29 11.07
C HIS A 188 2.31 4.94 12.56
N TYR A 189 1.22 5.42 13.17
CA TYR A 189 0.80 5.11 14.53
C TYR A 189 -0.64 4.60 14.57
N LEU A 190 -0.99 3.82 15.60
CA LEU A 190 -2.35 3.24 15.75
C LEU A 190 -3.45 4.31 15.79
N ASN A 191 -3.12 5.50 16.28
CA ASN A 191 -4.05 6.64 16.34
C ASN A 191 -4.33 7.25 14.96
N ASP A 192 -3.47 7.03 13.97
CA ASP A 192 -3.67 7.52 12.60
C ASP A 192 -4.60 6.61 11.81
N MET A 193 -4.76 5.35 12.23
CA MET A 193 -5.64 4.40 11.58
C MET A 193 -7.08 4.94 11.53
N GLY A 194 -7.68 4.84 10.34
CA GLY A 194 -9.03 5.34 10.07
C GLY A 194 -9.13 6.85 9.83
N SER A 195 -8.03 7.61 9.90
CA SER A 195 -8.04 9.04 9.53
C SER A 195 -8.35 9.27 8.04
N GLY A 196 -8.07 8.29 7.19
CA GLY A 196 -8.49 8.18 5.81
C GLY A 196 -8.91 6.74 5.53
N SER A 197 -10.02 6.55 4.83
CA SER A 197 -10.55 5.22 4.49
C SER A 197 -11.41 5.27 3.23
N CYS A 198 -11.84 4.10 2.77
CA CYS A 198 -12.79 3.95 1.69
C CYS A 198 -13.93 3.02 2.10
N PHE A 199 -15.10 3.24 1.52
CA PHE A 199 -16.12 2.21 1.42
C PHE A 199 -15.97 1.46 0.10
N ALA A 200 -16.03 0.14 0.14
CA ALA A 200 -16.04 -0.68 -1.07
C ALA A 200 -17.35 -1.46 -1.17
N ARG A 201 -18.02 -1.40 -2.33
CA ARG A 201 -19.16 -2.26 -2.63
C ARG A 201 -18.64 -3.54 -3.27
N LEU A 202 -18.63 -4.63 -2.51
CA LEU A 202 -18.13 -5.94 -2.91
C LEU A 202 -19.19 -7.03 -2.64
N GLU A 203 -19.10 -8.18 -3.32
CA GLU A 203 -19.90 -9.36 -2.92
C GLU A 203 -19.30 -10.07 -1.70
N ALA A 204 -17.97 -10.01 -1.54
CA ALA A 204 -17.25 -10.54 -0.39
C ALA A 204 -15.93 -9.76 -0.20
N PRO A 205 -15.39 -9.66 1.03
CA PRO A 205 -14.10 -9.02 1.29
C PRO A 205 -12.97 -9.94 0.81
N THR A 206 -12.64 -9.85 -0.48
CA THR A 206 -11.58 -10.67 -1.10
C THR A 206 -10.77 -9.82 -2.06
N PHE A 207 -9.53 -10.23 -2.32
CA PHE A 207 -8.68 -9.57 -3.31
C PHE A 207 -9.33 -9.46 -4.70
N GLU A 208 -9.97 -10.53 -5.18
CA GLU A 208 -10.58 -10.54 -6.52
C GLU A 208 -11.73 -9.53 -6.64
N GLU A 209 -12.55 -9.43 -5.60
CA GLU A 209 -13.63 -8.45 -5.54
C GLU A 209 -13.08 -7.01 -5.45
N LEU A 210 -12.03 -6.81 -4.65
CA LEU A 210 -11.34 -5.52 -4.57
C LEU A 210 -10.77 -5.12 -5.95
N LYS A 211 -10.14 -6.07 -6.66
CA LYS A 211 -9.60 -5.85 -8.01
C LYS A 211 -10.68 -5.47 -9.02
N LYS A 212 -11.87 -6.08 -8.95
CA LYS A 212 -13.03 -5.64 -9.75
C LYS A 212 -13.49 -4.23 -9.36
N ALA A 213 -13.45 -3.89 -8.07
CA ALA A 213 -13.84 -2.58 -7.56
C ALA A 213 -12.92 -1.45 -8.06
N PHE A 214 -11.59 -1.68 -8.08
CA PHE A 214 -10.63 -0.77 -8.72
C PHE A 214 -10.95 -0.55 -10.20
N LYS A 215 -11.46 -1.57 -10.90
CA LYS A 215 -11.82 -1.49 -12.33
C LYS A 215 -13.28 -1.06 -12.58
N LYS A 216 -14.06 -0.80 -11.53
CA LYS A 216 -15.51 -0.48 -11.59
C LYS A 216 -16.32 -1.52 -12.39
N GLN A 217 -15.98 -2.80 -12.22
CA GLN A 217 -16.59 -3.92 -12.97
C GLN A 217 -17.71 -4.59 -12.19
N GLU A 218 -18.72 -5.12 -12.88
CA GLU A 218 -19.78 -5.96 -12.29
C GLU A 218 -20.51 -5.30 -11.10
N GLY A 219 -20.61 -3.96 -11.11
CA GLY A 219 -21.25 -3.17 -10.05
C GLY A 219 -20.40 -2.98 -8.78
N ARG A 220 -19.14 -3.42 -8.77
CA ARG A 220 -18.18 -3.16 -7.69
C ARG A 220 -17.62 -1.76 -7.84
N GLU A 221 -17.41 -1.08 -6.71
CA GLU A 221 -16.82 0.25 -6.69
C GLU A 221 -16.14 0.55 -5.36
N ILE A 222 -15.21 1.50 -5.39
CA ILE A 222 -14.55 2.07 -4.21
C ILE A 222 -14.94 3.55 -4.13
N ILE A 223 -15.33 3.98 -2.95
CA ILE A 223 -15.78 5.34 -2.66
C ILE A 223 -14.91 5.88 -1.53
N PRO A 224 -14.10 6.94 -1.75
CA PRO A 224 -13.31 7.55 -0.68
C PRO A 224 -14.24 8.18 0.36
N ALA A 225 -14.00 7.89 1.64
CA ALA A 225 -14.80 8.34 2.78
C ALA A 225 -14.19 9.57 3.44
#